data_AF-A0A660S168-F1
#
_entry.id   AF-A0A660S168-F1
#
_cell.length_a   1.000
_cell.length_b   1.000
_cell.length_c   1.000
_cell.angle_alpha   90.00
_cell.angle_beta   90.00
_cell.angle_gamma   90.00
#
_symmetry.space_group_name_H-M   'P 1'
#
loop_
_entity.id
_entity.type
_entity.pdbx_description
1 polymer ?
#
loop_
_entity_poly.entity_id
_entity_poly.type
_entity_poly.pdbx_seq_one_letter_code
_entity_poly.pdbx_strand_id
1 'polypeptide(L)'
;MLKVGILFEEQIHKMAVAELIDKHQEELELIKEALRNRFTVKRKNLNSFLEEAYKKTYVTKIEIYSEDSIPKYIKRNGFLYRIEE
;
A
#
# COMPACT_ATOMS: atom_id res chain seq x y z
N MET A 1 34.57 -14.44 4.60
CA MET A 1 34.26 -13.48 5.68
C MET A 1 33.15 -12.48 5.32
N LEU A 2 33.13 -11.87 4.12
CA LEU A 2 32.09 -10.89 3.71
C LEU A 2 30.62 -11.31 3.92
N LYS A 3 30.27 -12.58 3.68
CA LYS A 3 28.88 -13.07 3.83
C LYS A 3 28.39 -13.10 5.27
N VAL A 4 29.27 -13.33 6.26
CA VAL A 4 28.87 -13.37 7.67
C VAL A 4 28.58 -11.96 8.18
N GLY A 5 29.37 -10.96 7.75
CA GLY A 5 29.12 -9.56 8.08
C GLY A 5 27.78 -9.05 7.55
N ILE A 6 27.43 -9.37 6.30
CA ILE A 6 26.12 -8.99 5.72
C ILE A 6 24.97 -9.61 6.52
N LEU A 7 25.06 -10.90 6.85
CA LEU A 7 24.03 -11.58 7.64
C LEU A 7 23.89 -11.00 9.05
N PHE A 8 25.00 -10.59 9.67
CA PHE A 8 24.99 -9.92 10.97
C PHE A 8 24.26 -8.58 10.90
N GLU A 9 24.61 -7.71 9.94
CA GLU A 9 23.95 -6.40 9.78
C GLU A 9 22.46 -6.54 9.45
N GLU A 10 22.08 -7.52 8.61
CA GLU A 10 20.67 -7.83 8.35
C GLU A 10 19.92 -8.27 9.61
N GLN A 11 20.56 -9.04 10.49
CA GLN A 11 19.97 -9.45 11.77
C GLN A 11 19.77 -8.25 12.70
N ILE A 12 20.79 -7.38 12.85
CA ILE A 12 20.69 -6.17 13.66
C ILE A 12 19.59 -5.26 13.12
N HIS A 13 19.50 -5.06 11.81
CA HIS A 13 18.45 -4.26 11.19
C HIS A 13 17.04 -4.80 11.50
N LYS A 14 16.82 -6.10 11.34
CA LYS A 14 15.52 -6.73 11.62
C LYS A 14 15.12 -6.59 13.10
N MET A 15 16.08 -6.75 14.01
CA MET A 15 15.85 -6.59 15.45
C MET A 15 15.53 -5.13 15.82
N ALA A 16 16.27 -4.17 15.27
CA ALA A 16 16.02 -2.75 15.50
C ALA A 16 14.63 -2.33 15.00
N VAL A 17 14.21 -2.80 13.82
CA VAL A 17 12.85 -2.54 13.30
C VAL A 17 11.78 -3.15 14.21
N ALA A 18 11.99 -4.37 14.70
CA ALA A 18 11.05 -5.01 15.62
C ALA A 18 10.93 -4.23 16.95
N GLU A 19 12.06 -3.79 17.52
CA GLU A 19 12.07 -2.99 18.75
C GLU A 19 11.40 -1.62 18.57
N LEU A 20 11.59 -0.98 17.42
CA LEU A 20 10.89 0.27 17.09
C LEU A 20 9.38 0.05 16.96
N ILE A 21 8.94 -1.04 16.32
CA ILE A 21 7.52 -1.38 16.21
C ILE A 21 6.90 -1.60 17.60
N ASP A 22 7.59 -2.31 18.49
CA ASP A 22 7.15 -2.59 19.84
C ASP A 22 7.00 -1.30 20.67
N LYS A 23 7.98 -0.39 20.59
CA LYS A 23 7.95 0.89 21.31
C LYS A 23 6.91 1.88 20.77
N HIS A 24 6.59 1.81 19.47
CA HIS A 24 5.73 2.76 18.77
C HIS A 24 4.44 2.11 18.26
N GLN A 25 3.88 1.15 19.00
CA GLN A 25 2.73 0.38 18.55
C GLN A 25 1.48 1.24 18.27
N GLU A 26 1.20 2.23 19.12
CA GLU A 26 0.06 3.14 18.92
C GLU A 26 0.23 4.01 17.67
N GLU A 27 1.39 4.62 17.49
CA GLU A 27 1.73 5.41 16.30
C GLU A 27 1.66 4.57 15.03
N LEU A 28 2.12 3.31 15.09
CA LEU A 28 2.04 2.37 13.99
C LEU A 28 0.58 2.08 13.60
N GLU A 29 -0.32 1.89 14.56
CA GLU A 29 -1.74 1.66 14.24
C GLU A 29 -2.40 2.89 13.63
N LEU A 30 -2.08 4.09 14.12
CA LEU A 30 -2.55 5.35 13.53
C LEU A 30 -2.05 5.52 12.08
N ILE A 31 -0.79 5.23 11.81
CA ILE A 31 -0.22 5.26 10.46
C ILE A 31 -0.89 4.21 9.57
N LYS A 32 -1.11 2.98 10.06
CA LYS A 32 -1.82 1.93 9.32
C LYS A 32 -3.23 2.36 8.97
N GLU A 33 -3.96 2.99 9.88
CA GLU A 33 -5.30 3.49 9.64
C GLU A 33 -5.30 4.60 8.56
N ALA A 34 -4.41 5.59 8.69
CA ALA A 34 -4.25 6.64 7.69
C ALA A 34 -3.92 6.08 6.30
N LEU A 35 -3.05 5.07 6.23
CA LEU A 35 -2.71 4.39 4.98
C LEU A 35 -3.89 3.58 4.43
N ARG A 36 -4.62 2.82 5.27
CA ARG A 36 -5.83 2.10 4.84
C ARG A 36 -6.84 3.05 4.20
N ASN A 37 -7.04 4.23 4.79
CA ASN A 37 -7.92 5.26 4.26
C ASN A 37 -7.40 5.81 2.93
N ARG A 38 -6.09 6.09 2.82
CA ARG A 38 -5.44 6.56 1.58
C ARG A 38 -5.52 5.55 0.43
N PHE A 39 -5.46 4.25 0.74
CA PHE A 39 -5.56 3.16 -0.22
C PHE A 39 -6.99 2.65 -0.39
N THR A 40 -8.00 3.35 0.13
CA THR A 40 -9.41 3.03 -0.08
C THR A 40 -10.07 4.08 -0.96
N VAL A 41 -10.73 3.64 -2.03
CA VAL A 41 -11.52 4.47 -2.93
C VAL A 41 -12.99 4.15 -2.69
N LYS A 42 -13.80 5.14 -2.31
CA LYS A 42 -15.26 4.97 -2.24
C LYS A 42 -15.83 4.77 -3.64
N ARG A 43 -16.78 3.86 -3.80
CA ARG A 43 -17.38 3.50 -5.10
C ARG A 43 -17.97 4.72 -5.80
N LYS A 44 -18.61 5.62 -5.05
CA LYS A 44 -19.11 6.91 -5.58
C LYS A 44 -18.02 7.80 -6.19
N ASN A 45 -16.77 7.66 -5.76
CA ASN A 45 -15.61 8.44 -6.22
C ASN A 45 -14.78 7.67 -7.26
N LEU A 46 -15.15 6.43 -7.60
CA LEU A 46 -14.36 5.57 -8.48
C LEU A 46 -14.13 6.19 -9.86
N ASN A 47 -15.18 6.74 -10.48
CA ASN A 47 -15.07 7.35 -11.80
C ASN A 47 -14.12 8.55 -11.79
N SER A 48 -14.23 9.42 -10.77
CA SER A 48 -13.32 10.56 -10.59
C SER A 48 -11.88 10.09 -10.37
N PHE A 49 -11.66 9.04 -9.57
CA PHE A 49 -10.33 8.46 -9.36
C PHE A 49 -9.70 7.93 -10.66
N LEU A 50 -10.49 7.26 -11.50
CA LEU A 50 -10.04 6.76 -12.80
C LEU A 50 -9.76 7.93 -13.76
N GLU A 51 -10.64 8.92 -13.86
CA GLU A 51 -10.44 10.10 -14.69
C GLU A 51 -9.15 10.86 -14.34
N GLU A 52 -8.88 11.07 -13.05
CA GLU A 52 -7.62 11.67 -12.60
C GLU A 52 -6.39 10.83 -12.99
N ALA A 53 -6.53 9.50 -13.00
CA ALA A 53 -5.46 8.61 -13.43
C ALA A 53 -5.18 8.73 -14.93
N TYR A 54 -6.21 8.92 -15.75
CA TYR A 54 -6.08 9.12 -17.21
C TYR A 54 -5.65 10.52 -17.62
N LYS A 55 -5.98 11.56 -16.83
CA LYS A 55 -5.56 12.96 -17.11
C LYS A 55 -4.05 13.18 -17.00
N LYS A 56 -3.34 12.35 -16.23
CA LYS A 56 -1.88 12.40 -16.16
C LYS A 56 -1.33 11.69 -17.39
N THR A 57 -0.62 12.44 -18.24
CA THR A 57 -0.12 12.12 -19.59
C THR A 57 0.75 10.86 -19.74
N TYR A 58 0.97 10.10 -18.66
CA TYR A 58 1.70 8.85 -18.65
C TYR A 58 0.70 7.70 -18.58
N VAL A 59 0.76 6.82 -19.59
CA VAL A 59 0.00 5.58 -19.70
C VAL A 59 0.16 4.77 -18.41
N THR A 60 -0.72 5.03 -17.46
CA THR A 60 -0.71 4.34 -16.18
C THR A 60 -1.49 3.06 -16.41
N LYS A 61 -0.83 1.90 -16.38
CA LYS A 61 -1.53 0.62 -16.46
C LYS A 61 -2.42 0.50 -15.22
N ILE A 62 -3.73 0.54 -15.43
CA ILE A 62 -4.73 0.33 -14.39
C ILE A 62 -5.26 -1.09 -14.56
N GLU A 63 -5.20 -1.89 -13.51
CA GLU A 63 -5.80 -3.22 -13.46
C GLU A 63 -6.93 -3.19 -12.43
N ILE A 64 -8.11 -3.68 -12.80
CA ILE A 64 -9.27 -3.74 -11.91
C ILE A 64 -9.51 -5.22 -11.59
N TYR A 65 -9.57 -5.54 -10.29
CA TYR A 65 -9.91 -6.88 -9.82
C TYR A 65 -11.32 -6.86 -9.25
N SER A 66 -12.13 -7.77 -9.77
CA SER A 66 -13.55 -7.87 -9.44
C SER A 66 -13.85 -9.25 -8.84
N GLU A 67 -14.80 -9.27 -7.92
CA GLU A 67 -15.38 -10.48 -7.34
C GLU A 67 -16.87 -10.43 -7.69
N ASP A 68 -17.42 -11.51 -8.27
CA ASP A 68 -18.81 -11.56 -8.77
C ASP A 68 -19.19 -10.38 -9.69
N SER A 69 -18.28 -9.98 -10.57
CA SER A 69 -18.43 -8.80 -11.47
C SER A 69 -18.50 -7.44 -10.75
N ILE A 70 -18.32 -7.42 -9.43
CA ILE A 70 -18.30 -6.21 -8.62
C ILE A 70 -16.82 -5.78 -8.43
N PRO A 71 -16.40 -4.59 -8.87
CA PRO A 71 -15.04 -4.10 -8.64
C PRO A 71 -14.72 -4.00 -7.14
N LYS A 72 -13.68 -4.71 -6.70
CA LYS A 72 -13.22 -4.74 -5.30
C LYS A 72 -11.85 -4.09 -5.12
N TYR A 73 -10.98 -4.16 -6.13
CA TYR A 73 -9.64 -3.58 -6.05
C TYR A 73 -9.18 -2.96 -7.36
N ILE A 74 -8.24 -2.01 -7.26
CA ILE A 74 -7.60 -1.34 -8.39
C ILE A 74 -6.10 -1.33 -8.15
N LYS A 75 -5.31 -1.75 -9.13
CA LYS A 75 -3.87 -1.59 -9.12
C LYS A 75 -3.46 -0.45 -10.04
N ARG A 76 -2.69 0.48 -9.50
CA ARG A 76 -2.18 1.68 -10.17
C ARG A 76 -0.77 1.97 -9.66
N ASN A 77 0.19 2.20 -10.57
CA ASN A 77 1.58 2.53 -10.21
C ASN A 77 2.24 1.52 -9.25
N GLY A 78 1.90 0.23 -9.35
CA GLY A 78 2.41 -0.81 -8.47
C GLY A 78 1.69 -0.92 -7.11
N PHE A 79 0.78 0.00 -6.79
CA PHE A 79 -0.01 -0.03 -5.56
C PHE A 79 -1.41 -0.59 -5.78
N LEU A 80 -1.92 -1.30 -4.77
CA LEU A 80 -3.28 -1.82 -4.74
C LEU A 80 -4.16 -0.91 -3.88
N TYR A 81 -5.32 -0.56 -4.42
CA TYR A 81 -6.37 0.23 -3.77
C TYR A 81 -7.60 -0.65 -3.59
N ARG A 82 -8.25 -0.57 -2.44
CA ARG A 82 -9.53 -1.23 -2.15
C ARG A 82 -10.67 -0.32 -2.58
N ILE A 83 -11.74 -0.91 -3.11
CA ILE A 83 -13.00 -0.23 -3.39
C ILE A 83 -14.00 -0.59 -2.30
N GLU A 84 -14.51 0.41 -1.59
CA GLU A 84 -15.59 0.27 -0.60
C GLU A 84 -16.84 1.02 -1.08
N GLU A 85 -18.01 0.70 -0.53
CA GLU A 85 -19.28 1.37 -0.88
C GLU A 85 -19.29 2.87 -0.52
#